data_AF-A0A2V8GZR2-F1
#
_entry.id   AF-A0A2V8GZR2-F1
#
_cell.length_a   1.000
_cell.length_b   1.000
_cell.length_c   1.000
_cell.angle_alpha   90.00
_cell.angle_beta   90.00
_cell.angle_gamma   90.00
#
_symmetry.space_group_name_H-M   'P 1'
#
loop_
_entity.id
_entity.type
_entity.pdbx_description
1 polymer ?
#
loop_
_entity_poly.entity_id
_entity_poly.type
_entity_poly.pdbx_seq_one_letter_code
_entity_poly.pdbx_strand_id
1 'polypeptide(L)'
;SKSINRSVNMALLITNSKADIDRLAETIAARMGSHAADARDTCLAGTPDQIREQLRRLQSAGATMVFVPTMFRPLDELQRDMNRFIAEIATDFR
;
A
#
# COMPACT_ATOMS: atom_id res chain seq x y z
N SER A 1 -4.22 1.56 30.93
CA SER A 1 -4.96 1.32 29.68
C SER A 1 -3.98 0.82 28.63
N LYS A 2 -4.14 -0.38 28.05
CA LYS A 2 -3.32 -0.81 26.91
C LYS A 2 -3.90 -0.12 25.66
N SER A 3 -3.10 0.64 24.90
CA SER A 3 -3.59 1.24 23.66
C SER A 3 -3.74 0.14 22.59
N ILE A 4 -4.80 0.23 21.80
CA ILE A 4 -5.00 -0.64 20.64
C ILE A 4 -4.35 0.06 19.44
N ASN A 5 -3.32 -0.57 18.88
CA ASN A 5 -2.71 -0.11 17.63
C ASN A 5 -3.60 -0.55 16.46
N ARG A 6 -3.88 0.38 15.55
CA ARG A 6 -4.67 0.08 14.34
C ARG A 6 -3.73 -0.17 13.18
N SER A 7 -3.89 -1.31 12.50
CA SER A 7 -3.16 -1.63 11.30
C SER A 7 -4.07 -1.59 10.07
N VAL A 8 -3.47 -1.35 8.91
CA VAL A 8 -4.14 -1.44 7.61
C VAL A 8 -3.34 -2.35 6.67
N ASN A 9 -4.04 -3.13 5.86
CA ASN A 9 -3.44 -3.98 4.83
C ASN A 9 -3.37 -3.19 3.53
N MET A 10 -2.17 -2.91 3.04
CA MET A 10 -1.98 -2.12 1.83
C MET A 10 -1.02 -2.79 0.85
N ALA A 11 -1.47 -3.06 -0.37
CA ALA A 11 -0.62 -3.61 -1.41
C ALA A 11 0.29 -2.52 -2.00
N LEU A 12 1.60 -2.71 -1.95
CA LEU A 12 2.59 -1.73 -2.39
C LEU A 12 2.88 -1.84 -3.90
N LEU A 13 2.89 -0.69 -4.58
CA LEU A 13 3.40 -0.55 -5.95
C LEU A 13 3.91 0.88 -6.20
N ILE A 14 5.22 1.04 -6.40
CA ILE A 14 5.80 2.35 -6.69
C ILE A 14 5.88 2.53 -8.22
N THR A 15 4.97 3.32 -8.78
CA THR A 15 4.85 3.52 -10.24
C THR A 15 4.22 4.86 -10.57
N ASN A 16 4.48 5.38 -11.77
CA ASN A 16 3.73 6.49 -12.36
C ASN A 16 2.68 6.02 -13.39
N SER A 17 2.57 4.70 -13.61
CA SER A 17 1.65 4.10 -14.57
C SER A 17 0.27 3.87 -13.94
N LYS A 18 -0.73 4.62 -14.42
CA LYS A 18 -2.13 4.39 -14.03
C LYS A 18 -2.59 2.96 -14.36
N ALA A 19 -2.15 2.41 -15.49
CA ALA A 19 -2.54 1.06 -15.92
C ALA A 19 -2.02 -0.02 -14.96
N ASP A 20 -0.83 0.17 -14.37
CA ASP A 20 -0.29 -0.80 -13.41
C ASP A 20 -1.04 -0.74 -12.07
N ILE A 21 -1.45 0.45 -11.65
CA ILE A 21 -2.30 0.64 -10.45
C ILE A 21 -3.67 -0.02 -10.66
N ASP A 22 -4.28 0.19 -11.83
CA ASP A 22 -5.56 -0.43 -12.16
C ASP A 22 -5.46 -1.97 -12.19
N ARG A 23 -4.38 -2.52 -12.77
CA ARG A 23 -4.12 -3.98 -12.76
C ARG A 23 -3.90 -4.53 -11.34
N LEU A 24 -3.25 -3.78 -10.45
CA LEU A 24 -3.09 -4.18 -9.06
C LEU A 24 -4.45 -4.26 -8.35
N ALA A 25 -5.31 -3.25 -8.55
CA ALA A 25 -6.65 -3.25 -7.98
C ALA A 25 -7.50 -4.42 -8.49
N GLU A 26 -7.45 -4.72 -9.78
CA GLU A 26 -8.10 -5.91 -10.36
C GLU A 26 -7.59 -7.22 -9.72
N THR A 27 -6.28 -7.33 -9.53
CA THR A 27 -5.66 -8.51 -8.89
C THR A 27 -6.13 -8.68 -7.45
N ILE A 28 -6.22 -7.59 -6.69
CA ILE A 28 -6.72 -7.62 -5.31
C ILE A 28 -8.20 -8.00 -5.29
N ALA A 29 -9.02 -7.39 -6.14
CA ALA A 29 -10.44 -7.69 -6.25
C ALA A 29 -10.69 -9.18 -6.53
N ALA A 30 -9.96 -9.74 -7.51
CA ALA A 30 -10.06 -11.15 -7.89
C ALA A 30 -9.65 -12.10 -6.75
N ARG A 31 -8.60 -11.77 -5.98
CA ARG A 31 -8.12 -12.62 -4.87
C ARG A 31 -8.95 -12.50 -3.60
N MET A 32 -9.52 -11.33 -3.34
CA MET A 32 -10.30 -11.06 -2.12
C MET A 32 -11.79 -11.30 -2.29
N GLY A 33 -12.28 -11.51 -3.51
CA GLY A 33 -13.71 -11.58 -3.81
C GLY A 33 -14.43 -10.25 -3.54
N SER A 34 -13.69 -9.13 -3.60
CA SER A 34 -14.19 -7.78 -3.28
C SER A 34 -14.57 -7.02 -4.55
N HIS A 35 -15.41 -5.97 -4.43
CA HIS A 35 -15.65 -5.04 -5.53
C HIS A 35 -14.38 -4.26 -5.86
N ALA A 36 -14.15 -4.00 -7.16
CA ALA A 36 -12.93 -3.34 -7.63
C ALA A 36 -12.70 -1.92 -7.06
N ALA A 37 -13.79 -1.23 -6.68
CA ALA A 37 -13.71 0.07 -6.01
C ALA A 37 -13.05 -0.06 -4.63
N ASP A 38 -13.49 -1.02 -3.82
CA ASP A 38 -12.92 -1.30 -2.49
C ASP A 38 -11.47 -1.81 -2.61
N ALA A 39 -11.14 -2.51 -3.69
CA ALA A 39 -9.79 -2.96 -3.96
C ALA A 39 -8.80 -1.81 -4.22
N ARG A 40 -9.22 -0.72 -4.86
CA ARG A 40 -8.35 0.46 -5.05
C ARG A 40 -7.97 1.12 -3.73
N ASP A 41 -8.88 1.15 -2.75
CA ASP A 41 -8.60 1.73 -1.44
C ASP A 41 -7.53 0.96 -0.66
N THR A 42 -7.31 -0.32 -1.02
CA THR A 42 -6.25 -1.16 -0.45
C THR A 42 -4.91 -1.07 -1.19
N CYS A 43 -4.81 -0.27 -2.26
CA CYS A 43 -3.55 -0.02 -2.96
C CYS A 43 -2.78 1.12 -2.28
N LEU A 44 -1.56 0.85 -1.80
CA LEU A 44 -0.57 1.88 -1.51
C LEU A 44 0.30 2.05 -2.75
N ALA A 45 -0.23 2.73 -3.76
CA ALA A 45 0.35 2.75 -5.09
C ALA A 45 0.40 4.14 -5.72
N GLY A 46 1.51 4.44 -6.40
CA GLY A 46 1.74 5.72 -7.04
C GLY A 46 3.20 6.16 -6.99
N THR A 47 3.44 7.45 -7.26
CA THR A 47 4.75 8.06 -7.07
C THR A 47 5.09 8.12 -5.57
N PRO A 48 6.38 8.26 -5.19
CA PRO A 48 6.75 8.39 -3.78
C PRO A 48 5.97 9.48 -3.03
N ASP A 49 5.72 10.62 -3.66
CA ASP A 49 4.95 11.72 -3.04
C ASP A 49 3.47 11.37 -2.83
N GLN A 50 2.86 10.66 -3.78
CA GLN A 50 1.49 10.18 -3.64
C GLN A 50 1.38 9.15 -2.51
N ILE A 51 2.36 8.25 -2.39
CA ILE A 51 2.42 7.27 -1.32
C ILE A 51 2.60 7.96 0.04
N ARG A 52 3.50 8.97 0.16
CA ARG A 52 3.64 9.78 1.38
C ARG A 52 2.31 10.43 1.77
N GLU A 53 1.64 11.05 0.81
CA GLU A 53 0.35 11.69 1.06
C GLU A 53 -0.71 10.68 1.55
N GLN A 54 -0.78 9.50 0.93
CA GLN A 54 -1.68 8.45 1.37
C GLN A 54 -1.35 7.94 2.79
N LEU A 55 -0.07 7.75 3.11
CA LEU A 55 0.36 7.38 4.46
C LEU A 55 -0.02 8.43 5.51
N ARG A 56 0.11 9.72 5.20
CA ARG A 56 -0.33 10.81 6.10
C ARG A 56 -1.83 10.76 6.37
N ARG A 57 -2.64 10.44 5.34
CA ARG A 57 -4.09 10.25 5.50
C ARG A 57 -4.42 9.05 6.38
N LEU A 58 -3.75 7.92 6.17
CA LEU A 58 -3.91 6.72 7.00
C LEU A 58 -3.52 7.00 8.47
N GLN A 59 -2.42 7.70 8.70
CA GLN A 59 -1.99 8.10 10.04
C GLN A 59 -3.00 9.06 10.69
N SER A 60 -3.53 10.01 9.94
CA SER A 60 -4.58 10.94 10.41
C SER A 60 -5.90 10.21 10.75
N ALA A 61 -6.18 9.09 10.08
CA ALA A 61 -7.30 8.19 10.41
C ALA A 61 -7.00 7.25 11.60
N GLY A 62 -5.80 7.35 12.19
CA GLY A 62 -5.38 6.61 13.38
C GLY A 62 -4.69 5.28 13.09
N ALA A 63 -4.31 4.98 11.84
CA ALA A 63 -3.48 3.82 11.54
C ALA A 63 -2.04 4.06 12.02
N THR A 64 -1.53 3.14 12.83
CA THR A 64 -0.17 3.18 13.38
C THR A 64 0.77 2.18 12.69
N MET A 65 0.23 1.31 11.83
CA MET A 65 0.99 0.27 11.13
C MET A 65 0.40 -0.02 9.76
N VAL A 66 1.26 -0.12 8.76
CA VAL A 66 0.91 -0.64 7.43
C VAL A 66 1.49 -2.04 7.30
N PHE A 67 0.64 -3.00 6.98
CA PHE A 67 1.04 -4.34 6.59
C PHE A 67 1.01 -4.45 5.07
N VAL A 68 2.10 -4.91 4.45
CA VAL A 68 2.20 -5.07 2.99
C VAL A 68 2.04 -6.55 2.63
N PRO A 69 0.89 -6.98 2.06
CA PRO A 69 0.66 -8.38 1.74
C PRO A 69 1.48 -8.82 0.52
N THR A 70 2.19 -9.93 0.63
CA THR A 70 3.04 -10.48 -0.45
C THR A 70 2.24 -11.23 -1.52
N MET A 71 0.98 -11.57 -1.24
CA MET A 71 0.17 -12.41 -2.13
C MET A 71 -0.29 -11.70 -3.41
N PHE A 72 -0.21 -10.36 -3.51
CA PHE A 72 -0.78 -9.60 -4.63
C PHE A 72 0.20 -9.31 -5.78
N ARG A 73 1.50 -9.48 -5.56
CA ARG A 73 2.57 -9.14 -6.51
C ARG A 73 3.59 -10.28 -6.59
N PRO A 74 4.30 -10.45 -7.71
CA PRO A 74 5.51 -11.27 -7.75
C PRO A 74 6.51 -10.78 -6.69
N LEU A 75 7.14 -11.74 -5.99
CA LEU A 75 7.94 -11.42 -4.80
C LEU A 75 9.19 -10.59 -5.12
N ASP A 76 9.84 -10.85 -6.25
CA ASP A 76 11.02 -10.13 -6.72
C ASP A 76 10.73 -8.67 -7.06
N GLU A 77 9.59 -8.41 -7.72
CA GLU A 77 9.12 -7.05 -7.98
C GLU A 77 8.72 -6.33 -6.70
N LEU A 78 7.97 -7.00 -5.82
CA LEU A 78 7.58 -6.44 -4.53
C LEU A 78 8.80 -6.13 -3.67
N GLN A 79 9.81 -6.99 -3.67
CA GLN A 79 11.05 -6.77 -2.92
C GLN A 79 11.78 -5.50 -3.41
N ARG A 80 11.80 -5.26 -4.72
CA ARG A 80 12.35 -4.02 -5.28
C ARG A 80 11.60 -2.79 -4.75
N ASP A 81 10.27 -2.82 -4.79
CA ASP A 81 9.44 -1.71 -4.30
C ASP A 81 9.56 -1.53 -2.77
N MET A 82 9.67 -2.62 -2.00
CA MET A 82 9.87 -2.59 -0.56
C MET A 82 11.21 -1.97 -0.17
N ASN A 83 12.30 -2.34 -0.85
CA ASN A 83 13.62 -1.73 -0.63
C ASN A 83 13.57 -0.23 -0.90
N ARG A 84 12.92 0.15 -1.99
CA ARG A 84 12.76 1.55 -2.39
C ARG A 84 11.87 2.32 -1.40
N PHE A 85 10.78 1.72 -0.94
CA PHE A 85 9.91 2.28 0.10
C PHE A 85 10.67 2.55 1.39
N ILE A 86 11.48 1.59 1.86
CA ILE A 86 12.28 1.74 3.08
C ILE A 86 13.31 2.86 2.96
N ALA A 87 13.94 2.99 1.78
CA ALA A 87 15.00 3.96 1.53
C ALA A 87 14.47 5.38 1.31
N GLU A 88 13.36 5.54 0.59
CA GLU A 88 12.88 6.85 0.12
C GLU A 88 11.71 7.40 0.95
N ILE A 89 10.87 6.54 1.54
CA ILE A 89 9.55 6.94 2.06
C ILE A 89 9.42 6.68 3.56
N ALA A 90 9.79 5.47 4.02
CA ALA A 90 9.52 5.03 5.37
C ALA A 90 10.19 5.88 6.46
N THR A 91 11.31 6.53 6.15
CA THR A 91 12.03 7.44 7.06
C THR A 91 11.18 8.61 7.54
N ASP A 92 10.21 9.05 6.74
CA ASP A 92 9.35 10.20 7.04
C ASP A 92 8.24 9.85 8.05
N PHE A 93 8.06 8.56 8.37
CA PHE A 93 6.98 8.03 9.21
C PHE A 93 7.49 7.18 10.38
N ARG A 94 8.79 7.25 10.70
CA ARG A 94 9.41 6.58 11.85
C ARG A 94 9.19 7.35 13.15
#